data_AF-A0A966PZ01-F1
#
_entry.id   AF-A0A966PZ01-F1
#
_cell.length_a   1.000
_cell.length_b   1.000
_cell.length_c   1.000
_cell.angle_alpha   90.00
_cell.angle_beta   90.00
_cell.angle_gamma   90.00
#
_symmetry.space_group_name_H-M   'P 1'
#
loop_
_entity.id
_entity.type
_entity.pdbx_description
1 polymer ?
#
loop_
_entity_poly.entity_id
_entity_poly.type
_entity_poly.pdbx_seq_one_letter_code
_entity_poly.pdbx_strand_id
1 'polypeptide(L)'
;MARTPFSYQNNPNLPNEQYRHSFTQKELDEYLKCADDPVYFAKKYIKIINVDRGLIPFDMWDFQEKMLSTFHDNRFSICKLPRQVGKSTTSVAYILHQVLFNENFVVAILANRAPTARELLGKLKLAFEYLPMFLKQGIKEWNKGSIYLANGSRVLADSTSGSSVRGFSFNLIFLDEFA
;
A
#
# COMPACT_ATOMS: atom_id res chain seq x y z
N MET A 1 -17.56 -11.04 22.33
CA MET A 1 -16.99 -9.85 21.68
C MET A 1 -18.06 -9.26 20.77
N ALA A 2 -18.47 -8.01 21.01
CA ALA A 2 -19.48 -7.35 20.17
C ALA A 2 -18.93 -7.17 18.75
N ARG A 3 -19.66 -7.63 17.74
CA ARG A 3 -19.31 -7.40 16.33
C ARG A 3 -19.34 -5.89 16.09
N THR A 4 -18.19 -5.29 15.78
CA THR A 4 -18.15 -3.91 15.30
C THR A 4 -18.86 -3.90 13.95
N PRO A 5 -19.99 -3.18 13.79
CA PRO A 5 -20.88 -3.32 12.63
C PRO A 5 -20.20 -2.96 11.30
N PHE A 6 -19.08 -2.25 11.36
CA PHE A 6 -18.32 -1.79 10.20
C PHE A 6 -16.99 -2.53 9.98
N SER A 7 -16.79 -3.69 10.61
CA SER A 7 -15.58 -4.51 10.42
C SER A 7 -15.72 -5.48 9.24
N TYR A 8 -14.64 -5.67 8.47
CA TYR A 8 -14.54 -6.67 7.41
C TYR A 8 -14.07 -8.00 7.99
N GLN A 9 -14.83 -9.08 7.75
CA GLN A 9 -14.52 -10.44 8.22
C GLN A 9 -14.16 -10.55 9.72
N ASN A 10 -14.79 -9.72 10.57
CA ASN A 10 -14.53 -9.59 12.01
C ASN A 10 -13.13 -9.08 12.40
N ASN A 11 -12.36 -8.52 11.46
CA ASN A 11 -11.12 -7.81 11.79
C ASN A 11 -11.44 -6.33 12.11
N PRO A 12 -11.29 -5.86 13.36
CA PRO A 12 -11.63 -4.50 13.75
C PRO A 12 -10.76 -3.43 13.07
N ASN A 13 -9.59 -3.82 12.55
CA ASN A 13 -8.68 -2.92 11.85
C ASN A 13 -9.05 -2.73 10.38
N LEU A 14 -9.97 -3.52 9.83
CA LEU A 14 -10.37 -3.46 8.43
C LEU A 14 -11.81 -2.93 8.34
N PRO A 15 -12.03 -1.71 7.82
CA PRO A 15 -13.37 -1.24 7.54
C PRO A 15 -14.00 -2.07 6.41
N ASN A 16 -15.28 -2.43 6.54
CA ASN A 16 -16.02 -3.01 5.44
C ASN A 16 -16.40 -1.95 4.39
N GLU A 17 -16.89 -2.38 3.23
CA GLU A 17 -17.27 -1.48 2.12
C GLU A 17 -18.31 -0.41 2.50
N GLN A 18 -19.18 -0.70 3.46
CA GLN A 18 -20.24 0.21 3.91
C GLN A 18 -19.74 1.28 4.88
N TYR A 19 -18.52 1.14 5.41
CA TYR A 19 -17.95 2.12 6.32
C TYR A 19 -17.88 3.50 5.65
N ARG A 20 -18.39 4.51 6.37
CA ARG A 20 -18.26 5.92 6.01
C ARG A 20 -17.64 6.61 7.22
N HIS A 21 -16.50 7.24 7.01
CA HIS A 21 -15.83 7.99 8.05
C HIS A 21 -16.40 9.41 8.11
N SER A 22 -16.82 9.84 9.31
CA SER A 22 -17.25 11.22 9.55
C SER A 22 -16.02 12.05 9.91
N PHE A 23 -15.44 12.73 8.93
CA PHE A 23 -14.23 13.54 9.11
C PHE A 23 -14.49 14.75 10.00
N THR A 24 -13.61 14.96 10.98
CA THR A 24 -13.41 16.29 11.56
C THR A 24 -12.60 17.17 10.59
N GLN A 25 -12.64 18.50 10.76
CA GLN A 25 -11.83 19.41 9.94
C GLN A 25 -10.34 19.05 9.98
N LYS A 26 -9.82 18.72 11.17
CA LYS A 26 -8.42 18.33 11.36
C LYS A 26 -8.06 17.05 10.60
N GLU A 27 -8.95 16.05 10.59
CA GLU A 27 -8.73 14.82 9.85
C GLU A 27 -8.81 15.05 8.34
N LEU A 28 -9.69 15.94 7.88
CA LEU A 28 -9.77 16.31 6.48
C LEU A 28 -8.49 17.02 6.02
N ASP A 29 -8.01 18.02 6.77
CA ASP A 29 -6.77 18.73 6.45
C ASP A 29 -5.57 17.77 6.44
N GLU A 30 -5.51 16.86 7.40
CA GLU A 30 -4.47 15.84 7.47
C GLU A 30 -4.57 14.83 6.32
N TYR A 31 -5.78 14.42 5.94
CA TYR A 31 -6.02 13.55 4.79
C TYR A 31 -5.50 14.19 3.49
N LEU A 32 -5.83 15.47 3.25
CA LEU A 32 -5.35 16.21 2.08
C LEU A 32 -3.83 16.31 2.08
N LYS A 33 -3.23 16.63 3.22
CA LYS A 33 -1.77 16.65 3.36
C LYS A 33 -1.12 15.30 3.06
N CYS A 34 -1.74 14.21 3.52
CA CYS A 34 -1.25 12.86 3.21
C CYS A 34 -1.41 12.50 1.73
N ALA A 35 -2.48 12.97 1.07
CA ALA A 35 -2.72 12.73 -0.35
C ALA A 35 -1.71 13.47 -1.24
N ASP A 36 -1.31 14.68 -0.85
CA ASP A 36 -0.38 15.52 -1.59
C ASP A 36 1.09 15.13 -1.38
N ASP A 37 1.44 14.63 -0.19
CA ASP A 37 2.83 14.31 0.17
C ASP A 37 3.01 12.83 0.55
N PRO A 38 3.45 11.96 -0.38
CA PRO A 38 3.64 10.54 -0.12
C PRO A 38 4.77 10.25 0.87
N VAL A 39 5.78 11.13 0.97
CA VAL A 39 6.90 10.97 1.92
C VAL A 39 6.41 11.24 3.34
N TYR A 40 5.65 12.33 3.51
CA TYR A 40 5.03 12.67 4.78
C TYR A 40 4.05 11.58 5.25
N PHE A 41 3.17 11.11 4.36
CA PHE A 41 2.27 9.99 4.65
C PHE A 41 3.05 8.76 5.13
N ALA A 42 4.09 8.37 4.39
CA ALA A 42 4.90 7.20 4.70
C ALA A 42 5.58 7.32 6.08
N LYS A 43 6.28 8.42 6.35
CA LYS A 43 6.96 8.64 7.63
C LYS A 43 6.00 8.67 8.82
N LYS A 44 4.83 9.29 8.65
CA LYS A 44 3.91 9.55 9.76
C LYS A 44 3.02 8.36 10.10
N TYR A 45 2.54 7.64 9.09
CA TYR A 45 1.47 6.66 9.28
C TYR A 45 1.85 5.21 9.00
N ILE A 46 2.91 4.96 8.22
CA ILE A 46 3.31 3.59 7.91
C ILE A 46 4.09 3.00 9.07
N LYS A 47 3.72 1.78 9.44
CA LYS A 47 4.42 0.96 10.43
C LYS A 47 4.94 -0.31 9.79
N ILE A 48 6.08 -0.76 10.30
CA ILE A 48 6.79 -1.95 9.82
C ILE A 48 7.12 -2.86 11.01
N ILE A 49 7.30 -4.16 10.73
CA ILE A 49 7.80 -5.09 11.73
C ILE A 49 9.32 -5.05 11.73
N ASN A 50 9.88 -4.63 12.85
CA ASN A 50 11.26 -4.83 13.21
C ASN A 50 11.39 -6.16 13.97
N VAL A 51 12.45 -6.92 13.68
CA VAL A 51 12.68 -8.26 14.25
C VAL A 51 12.78 -8.21 15.78
N ASP A 52 13.43 -7.18 16.32
CA ASP A 52 13.72 -7.09 17.75
C ASP A 52 12.68 -6.24 18.50
N ARG A 53 12.17 -5.19 17.85
CA ARG A 53 11.31 -4.17 18.48
C ARG A 53 9.83 -4.33 18.16
N GLY A 54 9.47 -5.30 17.32
CA GLY A 54 8.10 -5.48 16.86
C GLY A 54 7.64 -4.33 15.96
N LEU A 55 6.40 -3.89 16.12
CA LEU A 55 5.79 -2.89 15.24
C LEU A 55 6.30 -1.48 15.55
N ILE A 56 7.05 -0.88 14.62
CA ILE A 56 7.64 0.46 14.75
C ILE A 56 7.23 1.36 13.58
N PRO A 57 7.26 2.70 13.73
CA PRO A 57 7.13 3.62 12.61
C PRO A 57 8.19 3.35 11.53
N PHE A 58 7.82 3.58 10.26
CA PHE A 58 8.76 3.49 9.15
C PHE A 58 9.61 4.75 9.06
N ASP A 59 10.65 4.81 9.89
CA ASP A 59 11.65 5.87 9.83
C ASP A 59 12.58 5.65 8.63
N MET A 60 12.38 6.46 7.59
CA MET A 60 13.06 6.31 6.31
C MET A 60 14.43 6.96 6.32
N TRP A 61 15.37 6.36 5.60
CA TRP A 61 16.64 7.00 5.25
C TRP A 61 16.43 7.99 4.11
N ASP A 62 17.29 9.00 4.01
CA ASP A 62 17.22 10.05 2.97
C ASP A 62 17.08 9.49 1.54
N PHE A 63 17.76 8.38 1.24
CA PHE A 63 17.67 7.76 -0.08
C PHE A 63 16.30 7.12 -0.36
N GLN A 64 15.60 6.63 0.69
CA GLN A 64 14.26 6.05 0.58
C GLN A 64 13.23 7.16 0.34
N GLU A 65 13.38 8.31 1.01
CA GLU A 65 12.57 9.50 0.74
C GLU A 65 12.75 9.97 -0.70
N LYS A 66 14.00 10.09 -1.14
CA LYS A 66 14.32 10.41 -2.54
C LYS A 66 13.70 9.40 -3.51
N MET A 67 13.67 8.12 -3.13
CA MET A 67 13.05 7.08 -3.96
C MET A 67 11.54 7.30 -4.10
N LEU A 68 10.83 7.64 -3.03
CA LEU A 68 9.40 7.98 -3.07
C LEU A 68 9.14 9.22 -3.92
N SER A 69 9.89 10.31 -3.73
CA SER A 69 9.74 11.52 -4.56
C SER A 69 10.01 11.20 -6.04
N THR A 70 11.05 10.41 -6.33
CA THR A 70 11.35 9.99 -7.71
C THR A 70 10.18 9.22 -8.33
N PHE A 71 9.55 8.31 -7.59
CA PHE A 71 8.37 7.56 -8.06
C PHE A 71 7.15 8.44 -8.29
N HIS A 72 7.00 9.51 -7.50
CA HIS A 72 5.89 10.44 -7.59
C HIS A 72 6.04 11.42 -8.75
N ASP A 73 7.25 11.93 -8.95
CA ASP A 73 7.54 12.97 -9.94
C ASP A 73 7.73 12.42 -11.37
N ASN A 74 7.92 11.10 -11.51
CA ASN A 74 8.26 10.49 -12.79
C ASN A 74 7.31 9.36 -13.16
N ARG A 75 6.84 9.38 -14.41
CA ARG A 75 6.02 8.29 -14.98
C ARG A 75 6.74 6.94 -15.00
N PHE A 76 8.04 6.95 -15.24
CA PHE A 76 8.88 5.75 -15.26
C PHE A 76 10.07 5.96 -14.34
N SER A 77 10.35 4.97 -13.49
CA SER A 77 11.47 4.99 -12.56
C SER A 77 12.18 3.64 -12.57
N ILE A 78 13.50 3.67 -12.72
CA ILE A 78 14.36 2.49 -12.62
C ILE A 78 15.36 2.74 -11.49
N CYS A 79 15.38 1.83 -10.51
CA CYS A 79 16.25 1.97 -9.34
C CYS A 79 17.26 0.82 -9.27
N LYS A 80 18.56 1.15 -9.36
CA LYS A 80 19.65 0.21 -9.09
C LYS A 80 20.07 0.36 -7.63
N LEU A 81 19.73 -0.62 -6.80
CA LEU A 81 19.88 -0.55 -5.35
C LEU A 81 20.65 -1.76 -4.79
N PRO A 82 21.43 -1.59 -3.71
CA PRO A 82 22.06 -2.71 -3.00
C PRO A 82 21.02 -3.61 -2.31
N ARG A 83 21.46 -4.79 -1.85
CA ARG A 83 20.62 -5.73 -1.10
C ARG A 83 20.40 -5.24 0.35
N GLN A 84 19.32 -5.72 0.97
CA GLN A 84 19.04 -5.55 2.40
C GLN A 84 18.85 -4.10 2.90
N VAL A 85 18.61 -3.14 2.01
CA VAL A 85 18.39 -1.71 2.37
C VAL A 85 16.91 -1.32 2.50
N GLY A 86 16.00 -2.27 2.64
CA GLY A 86 14.57 -1.97 2.81
C GLY A 86 13.88 -1.38 1.57
N LYS A 87 14.41 -1.60 0.36
CA LYS A 87 13.84 -1.09 -0.90
C LYS A 87 12.35 -1.47 -1.08
N SER A 88 12.03 -2.72 -0.79
CA SER A 88 10.69 -3.28 -1.00
C SER A 88 9.65 -2.62 -0.08
N THR A 89 10.03 -2.29 1.15
CA THR A 89 9.17 -1.58 2.10
C THR A 89 8.83 -0.17 1.60
N THR A 90 9.83 0.52 1.04
CA THR A 90 9.66 1.87 0.48
C THR A 90 8.71 1.84 -0.72
N SER A 91 8.88 0.89 -1.65
CA SER A 91 7.95 0.73 -2.78
C SER A 91 6.53 0.37 -2.34
N VAL A 92 6.39 -0.48 -1.32
CA VAL A 92 5.07 -0.83 -0.75
C VAL A 92 4.38 0.39 -0.14
N ALA A 93 5.11 1.26 0.56
CA ALA A 93 4.55 2.50 1.10
C ALA A 93 4.01 3.41 -0.02
N TYR A 94 4.73 3.53 -1.13
CA TYR A 94 4.26 4.27 -2.31
C TYR A 94 3.00 3.66 -2.92
N ILE A 95 2.98 2.34 -3.13
CA ILE A 95 1.82 1.66 -3.72
C ILE A 95 0.59 1.86 -2.83
N LEU A 96 0.75 1.73 -1.51
CA LEU A 96 -0.32 1.94 -0.55
C LEU A 96 -0.87 3.37 -0.62
N HIS A 97 0.02 4.37 -0.67
CA HIS A 97 -0.38 5.76 -0.89
C HIS A 97 -1.24 5.91 -2.15
N GLN A 98 -0.77 5.39 -3.30
CA GLN A 98 -1.48 5.54 -4.56
C GLN A 98 -2.89 4.93 -4.53
N VAL A 99 -3.07 3.75 -3.93
CA VAL A 99 -4.40 3.10 -3.89
C VAL A 99 -5.36 3.71 -2.87
N LEU A 100 -4.86 4.44 -1.87
CA LEU A 100 -5.69 5.12 -0.88
C LEU A 100 -6.20 6.47 -1.38
N PHE A 101 -5.33 7.24 -2.03
CA PHE A 101 -5.60 8.64 -2.37
C PHE A 101 -6.01 8.86 -3.83
N ASN A 102 -6.04 7.82 -4.66
CA ASN A 102 -6.59 7.87 -6.01
C ASN A 102 -7.75 6.89 -6.17
N GLU A 103 -8.79 7.29 -6.90
CA GLU A 103 -9.91 6.43 -7.24
C GLU A 103 -9.59 5.53 -8.44
N ASN A 104 -10.15 4.31 -8.44
CA ASN A 104 -9.98 3.35 -9.53
C ASN A 104 -8.52 3.08 -9.92
N PHE A 105 -7.59 3.15 -8.96
CA PHE A 105 -6.16 2.99 -9.21
C PHE A 105 -5.77 1.50 -9.16
N VAL A 106 -5.40 0.94 -10.32
CA VAL A 106 -5.10 -0.48 -10.48
C VAL A 106 -3.58 -0.69 -10.52
N VAL A 107 -3.08 -1.54 -9.62
CA VAL A 107 -1.66 -1.83 -9.44
C VAL A 107 -1.35 -3.30 -9.69
N ALA A 108 -0.29 -3.56 -10.44
CA ALA A 108 0.37 -4.87 -10.51
C ALA A 108 1.66 -4.87 -9.69
N ILE A 109 1.79 -5.80 -8.76
CA ILE A 109 3.04 -6.18 -8.10
C ILE A 109 3.52 -7.46 -8.77
N LEU A 110 4.59 -7.37 -9.56
CA LEU A 110 5.16 -8.50 -10.28
C LEU A 110 6.56 -8.82 -9.76
N ALA A 111 6.82 -10.10 -9.58
CA ALA A 111 8.13 -10.61 -9.20
C ALA A 111 8.47 -11.86 -10.03
N ASN A 112 9.71 -12.33 -9.93
CA ASN A 112 10.14 -13.59 -10.57
C ASN A 112 9.25 -14.80 -10.21
N ARG A 113 8.69 -14.82 -9.00
CA ARG A 113 7.83 -15.90 -8.48
C ARG A 113 6.63 -15.30 -7.77
N ALA A 114 5.45 -15.90 -7.99
CA ALA A 114 4.20 -15.43 -7.38
C ALA A 114 4.22 -15.39 -5.83
N PRO A 115 4.91 -16.29 -5.10
CA PRO A 115 5.09 -16.15 -3.66
C PRO A 115 5.81 -14.86 -3.24
N THR A 116 6.86 -14.44 -3.98
CA THR A 116 7.59 -13.20 -3.71
C THR A 116 6.68 -11.98 -3.84
N ALA A 117 5.90 -11.90 -4.92
CA ALA A 117 4.93 -10.83 -5.11
C ALA A 117 3.87 -10.80 -3.99
N ARG A 118 3.39 -11.97 -3.56
CA ARG A 118 2.43 -12.09 -2.45
C ARG A 118 3.02 -11.67 -1.10
N GLU A 119 4.31 -11.86 -0.88
CA GLU A 119 4.99 -11.36 0.32
C GLU A 119 4.97 -9.82 0.38
N LEU A 120 5.23 -9.16 -0.75
CA LEU A 120 5.14 -7.70 -0.87
C LEU A 120 3.72 -7.20 -0.62
N LEU A 121 2.71 -7.87 -1.18
CA LEU A 121 1.32 -7.57 -0.89
C LEU A 121 1.01 -7.79 0.60
N GLY A 122 1.58 -8.80 1.25
CA GLY A 122 1.48 -9.01 2.68
C GLY A 122 2.00 -7.83 3.51
N LYS A 123 3.13 -7.24 3.11
CA LYS A 123 3.67 -6.01 3.73
C LYS A 123 2.73 -4.82 3.53
N LEU A 124 2.14 -4.70 2.35
CA LEU A 124 1.15 -3.65 2.06
C LEU A 124 -0.09 -3.79 2.94
N LYS A 125 -0.62 -5.01 3.07
CA LYS A 125 -1.77 -5.32 3.93
C LYS A 125 -1.50 -4.99 5.39
N LEU A 126 -0.33 -5.36 5.88
CA LEU A 126 0.10 -5.03 7.24
C LEU A 126 0.12 -3.51 7.46
N ALA A 127 0.77 -2.78 6.54
CA ALA A 127 0.83 -1.32 6.62
C ALA A 127 -0.57 -0.69 6.62
N PHE A 128 -1.46 -1.17 5.73
CA PHE A 128 -2.85 -0.75 5.68
C PHE A 128 -3.58 -1.00 7.00
N GLU A 129 -3.46 -2.19 7.59
CA GLU A 129 -4.16 -2.58 8.83
C GLU A 129 -3.82 -1.66 10.01
N TYR A 130 -2.62 -1.07 10.05
CA TYR A 130 -2.20 -0.19 11.13
C TYR A 130 -2.44 1.31 10.87
N LEU A 131 -3.03 1.67 9.73
CA LEU A 131 -3.44 3.05 9.48
C LEU A 131 -4.58 3.49 10.42
N PRO A 132 -4.66 4.78 10.77
CA PRO A 132 -5.86 5.37 11.33
C PRO A 132 -7.08 5.15 10.44
N MET A 133 -8.27 5.04 11.04
CA MET A 133 -9.51 4.76 10.30
C MET A 133 -9.86 5.84 9.26
N PHE A 134 -9.51 7.10 9.50
CA PHE A 134 -9.79 8.20 8.57
C PHE A 134 -8.96 8.15 7.28
N LEU A 135 -7.83 7.44 7.27
CA LEU A 135 -7.00 7.22 6.09
C LEU A 135 -7.33 5.92 5.34
N LYS A 136 -8.15 5.05 5.92
CA LYS A 136 -8.46 3.73 5.36
C LYS A 136 -9.64 3.80 4.40
N GLN A 137 -9.51 3.08 3.29
CA GLN A 137 -10.61 2.80 2.37
C GLN A 137 -11.39 1.55 2.81
N GLY A 138 -12.70 1.51 2.59
CA GLY A 138 -13.49 0.29 2.86
C GLY A 138 -12.98 -0.90 2.04
N ILE A 139 -13.05 -2.11 2.60
CA ILE A 139 -12.59 -3.32 1.93
C ILE A 139 -13.75 -4.00 1.19
N LYS A 140 -13.56 -4.26 -0.12
CA LYS A 140 -14.42 -5.13 -0.95
C LYS A 140 -13.88 -6.56 -0.98
N GLU A 141 -12.58 -6.71 -1.23
CA GLU A 141 -11.90 -8.02 -1.24
C GLU A 141 -10.53 -7.95 -0.55
N TRP A 142 -10.18 -9.01 0.19
CA TRP A 142 -8.92 -9.10 0.95
C TRP A 142 -8.24 -10.48 0.82
N ASN A 143 -7.79 -10.83 -0.38
CA ASN A 143 -7.26 -12.16 -0.69
C ASN A 143 -5.72 -12.23 -0.61
N LYS A 144 -5.13 -13.42 -0.62
CA LYS A 144 -3.66 -13.59 -0.53
C LYS A 144 -2.91 -12.97 -1.72
N GLY A 145 -3.52 -12.92 -2.90
CA GLY A 145 -2.91 -12.39 -4.13
C GLY A 145 -3.56 -11.11 -4.66
N SER A 146 -4.62 -10.62 -4.01
CA SER A 146 -5.31 -9.41 -4.45
C SER A 146 -5.99 -8.67 -3.31
N ILE A 147 -6.13 -7.36 -3.47
CA ILE A 147 -7.04 -6.52 -2.67
C ILE A 147 -7.91 -5.69 -3.60
N TYR A 148 -9.13 -5.42 -3.15
CA TYR A 148 -10.05 -4.51 -3.80
C TYR A 148 -10.67 -3.59 -2.77
N LEU A 149 -10.53 -2.27 -2.98
CA LEU A 149 -10.97 -1.22 -2.08
C LEU A 149 -12.27 -0.57 -2.58
N ALA A 150 -13.01 0.04 -1.65
CA ALA A 150 -14.31 0.66 -1.91
C ALA A 150 -14.23 1.78 -2.96
N ASN A 151 -13.14 2.55 -2.97
CA ASN A 151 -12.84 3.62 -3.95
C ASN A 151 -12.50 3.11 -5.37
N GLY A 152 -12.61 1.80 -5.62
CA GLY A 152 -12.34 1.22 -6.94
C GLY A 152 -10.90 0.72 -7.12
N SER A 153 -9.97 1.10 -6.24
CA SER A 153 -8.56 0.78 -6.35
C SER A 153 -8.27 -0.69 -6.06
N ARG A 154 -7.31 -1.27 -6.79
CA ARG A 154 -6.98 -2.71 -6.77
C ARG A 154 -5.49 -2.90 -6.75
N VAL A 155 -5.02 -3.88 -5.98
CA VAL A 155 -3.63 -4.37 -6.08
C VAL A 155 -3.66 -5.86 -6.38
N LEU A 156 -2.96 -6.26 -7.43
CA LEU A 156 -2.80 -7.64 -7.89
C LEU A 156 -1.34 -8.05 -7.73
N ALA A 157 -1.10 -9.22 -7.15
CA ALA A 157 0.25 -9.75 -6.93
C ALA A 157 0.43 -11.09 -7.67
N ASP A 158 1.34 -11.10 -8.64
CA ASP A 158 1.57 -12.28 -9.48
C ASP A 158 3.05 -12.39 -9.92
N SER A 159 3.40 -13.49 -10.59
CA SER A 159 4.67 -13.66 -11.28
C SER A 159 4.71 -12.87 -12.61
N THR A 160 5.90 -12.47 -13.04
CA THR A 160 6.12 -11.78 -14.34
C THR A 160 5.72 -12.63 -15.55
N SER A 161 5.73 -13.96 -15.43
CA SER A 161 5.29 -14.90 -16.47
C SER A 161 3.78 -15.16 -16.47
N GLY A 162 3.02 -14.62 -15.50
CA GLY A 162 1.59 -14.83 -15.39
C GLY A 162 0.83 -14.23 -16.57
N SER A 163 0.03 -15.04 -17.27
CA SER A 163 -0.88 -14.56 -18.32
C SER A 163 -1.95 -13.60 -17.77
N SER A 164 -2.16 -13.63 -16.45
CA SER A 164 -3.12 -12.85 -15.65
C SER A 164 -2.99 -11.34 -15.84
N VAL A 165 -1.79 -10.84 -16.13
CA VAL A 165 -1.50 -9.39 -16.24
C VAL A 165 -2.08 -8.80 -17.53
N ARG A 166 -2.16 -9.58 -18.63
CA ARG A 166 -2.58 -9.05 -19.94
C ARG A 166 -4.05 -8.66 -20.03
N GLY A 167 -4.88 -9.12 -19.10
CA GLY A 167 -6.33 -8.84 -19.06
C GLY A 167 -6.72 -7.54 -18.36
N PHE A 168 -5.75 -6.81 -17.78
CA PHE A 168 -6.01 -5.61 -16.98
C PHE A 168 -5.33 -4.38 -17.57
N SER A 169 -5.96 -3.22 -17.37
CA SER A 169 -5.34 -1.91 -17.57
C SER A 169 -4.78 -1.43 -16.23
N PHE A 170 -3.47 -1.21 -16.16
CA PHE A 170 -2.78 -0.80 -14.93
C PHE A 170 -2.40 0.67 -14.95
N ASN A 171 -2.62 1.34 -13.82
CA ASN A 171 -2.10 2.67 -13.56
C ASN A 171 -0.64 2.60 -13.11
N LEU A 172 -0.27 1.56 -12.35
CA LEU A 172 1.09 1.33 -11.87
C LEU A 172 1.47 -0.15 -11.99
N ILE A 173 2.67 -0.40 -12.52
CA ILE A 173 3.28 -1.73 -12.57
C ILE A 173 4.59 -1.64 -11.79
N PHE A 174 4.67 -2.39 -10.68
CA PHE A 174 5.88 -2.55 -9.89
C PHE A 174 6.54 -3.88 -10.24
N LEU A 175 7.79 -3.82 -10.69
CA LEU A 175 8.61 -4.99 -11.01
C LEU A 175 9.69 -5.14 -9.94
N ASP A 176 9.63 -6.21 -9.14
CA ASP A 176 10.67 -6.53 -8.16
C ASP A 176 11.72 -7.49 -8.76
N GLU A 177 12.97 -7.29 -8.35
CA GLU A 177 14.13 -8.09 -8.77
C GLU A 177 14.28 -8.25 -10.29
N PHE A 178 14.14 -7.13 -11.01
CA PHE A 178 14.39 -7.05 -12.45
C PHE A 178 15.89 -6.77 -12.70
N ALA A 179 16.60 -7.75 -13.26
CA ALA A 179 18.02 -7.68 -13.59
C ALA A 179 18.30 -8.32 -14.95
#